data_AF-A0A0A7A183-F1
#
_entry.id   AF-A0A0A7A183-F1
#
_cell.length_a   1.000
_cell.length_b   1.000
_cell.length_c   1.000
_cell.angle_alpha   90.00
_cell.angle_beta   90.00
_cell.angle_gamma   90.00
#
_symmetry.space_group_name_H-M   'P 1'
#
loop_
_entity.id
_entity.type
_entity.pdbx_description
1 polymer ?
#
loop_
_entity_poly.entity_id
_entity_poly.type
_entity_poly.pdbx_seq_one_letter_code
_entity_poly.pdbx_strand_id
1 'polypeptide(L)' 'MQLEHVIAICRQAKSLSAAGRQLFDVSRQGKASVNDADRLRKYLARFGLTWEALQDQHSSS' A
#
# COMPACT_ATOMS: atom_id res chain seq x y z
N MET A 1 -4.31 -11.79 2.98
CA MET A 1 -4.12 -10.37 3.31
C MET A 1 -5.49 -9.75 3.54
N GLN A 2 -5.75 -9.20 4.72
CA GLN A 2 -6.98 -8.46 5.03
C GLN A 2 -6.85 -7.02 4.53
N LEU A 3 -7.94 -6.44 4.00
CA LEU A 3 -7.96 -5.09 3.46
C LEU A 3 -7.59 -4.04 4.51
N GLU A 4 -8.06 -4.21 5.75
CA GLU A 4 -7.80 -3.29 6.87
C GLU A 4 -6.31 -3.15 7.16
N HIS A 5 -5.57 -4.27 7.17
CA HIS A 5 -4.13 -4.27 7.37
C HIS A 5 -3.40 -3.56 6.22
N VAL A 6 -3.85 -3.79 4.97
CA VAL A 6 -3.31 -3.10 3.79
C VAL A 6 -3.51 -1.59 3.91
N ILE A 7 -4.71 -1.15 4.28
CA ILE A 7 -5.03 0.27 4.47
C ILE A 7 -4.18 0.88 5.59
N ALA A 8 -4.05 0.20 6.73
CA ALA A 8 -3.25 0.68 7.86
C ALA A 8 -1.78 0.90 7.48
N ILE A 9 -1.18 -0.02 6.71
CA ILE A 9 0.19 0.12 6.21
C ILE A 9 0.29 1.23 5.16
N CYS A 10 -0.68 1.32 4.24
CA CYS A 10 -0.72 2.39 3.25
C CYS A 10 -0.72 3.77 3.91
N ARG A 11 -1.55 3.98 4.94
CA ARG A 11 -1.66 5.25 5.68
C ARG A 11 -0.38 5.63 6.44
N GLN A 12 0.39 4.65 6.89
CA GLN A 12 1.65 4.87 7.61
C GLN A 12 2.84 5.07 6.65
N ALA A 13 2.73 4.56 5.42
CA ALA A 13 3.79 4.62 4.45
C ALA A 13 3.83 5.96 3.71
N LYS A 14 5.03 6.44 3.41
CA LYS A 14 5.25 7.68 2.65
C LYS A 14 5.05 7.52 1.14
N SER A 15 4.97 6.28 0.64
CA SER A 15 4.81 5.98 -0.78
C SER A 15 4.28 4.56 -1.00
N LEU A 16 3.59 4.34 -2.12
CA LEU A 16 3.11 3.03 -2.58
C LEU A 16 4.19 1.93 -2.50
N SER A 17 5.42 2.23 -2.95
CA SER A 17 6.53 1.27 -2.91
C SER A 17 6.96 0.93 -1.49
N ALA A 18 6.90 1.87 -0.54
CA ALA A 18 7.21 1.63 0.86
C ALA A 18 6.11 0.81 1.56
N ALA A 19 4.83 1.06 1.20
CA ALA A 19 3.70 0.26 1.67
C ALA A 19 3.77 -1.18 1.15
N GLY A 20 3.99 -1.34 -0.16
CA GLY A 20 4.17 -2.64 -0.81
C GLY A 20 5.34 -3.39 -0.20
N ARG A 21 6.47 -2.71 0.04
CA ARG A 21 7.59 -3.29 0.76
C ARG A 21 7.14 -3.76 2.15
N GLN A 22 6.57 -2.94 3.02
CA GLN A 22 6.13 -3.42 4.34
C GLN A 22 5.15 -4.61 4.30
N LEU A 23 4.26 -4.67 3.30
CA LEU A 23 3.30 -5.76 3.14
C LEU A 23 3.93 -7.07 2.62
N PHE A 24 4.98 -6.99 1.80
CA PHE A 24 5.56 -8.13 1.09
C PHE A 24 7.04 -8.46 1.47
N ASP A 25 7.75 -7.55 2.13
CA ASP A 25 9.17 -7.65 2.57
C ASP A 25 9.35 -8.71 3.65
N VAL A 26 8.32 -8.92 4.50
CA VAL A 26 8.29 -10.02 5.48
C VAL A 26 8.40 -11.40 4.83
N SER A 27 8.10 -11.51 3.52
CA SER A 27 8.15 -12.77 2.76
C SER A 27 9.31 -12.85 1.76
N ARG A 28 9.99 -11.73 1.47
CA ARG A 28 10.98 -11.67 0.40
C ARG A 28 12.21 -10.88 0.84
N GLN A 29 13.20 -11.60 1.35
CA GLN A 29 14.59 -11.12 1.42
C GLN A 29 15.04 -10.72 -0.01
N GLY A 30 15.06 -9.42 -0.31
CA GLY A 30 16.00 -8.87 -1.29
C GLY A 30 15.53 -8.54 -2.72
N LYS A 31 14.24 -8.41 -3.02
CA LYS A 31 13.80 -7.88 -4.34
C LYS A 31 12.68 -6.86 -4.19
N ALA A 32 13.05 -5.59 -3.96
CA ALA A 32 12.14 -4.45 -4.08
C ALA A 32 11.79 -4.28 -5.57
N SER A 33 10.70 -4.89 -6.01
CA SER A 33 10.26 -4.75 -7.39
C SER A 33 9.18 -3.68 -7.48
N VAL A 34 9.29 -2.82 -8.48
CA VAL A 34 8.21 -1.92 -8.96
C VAL A 34 6.86 -2.66 -9.09
N ASN A 35 6.89 -4.00 -9.23
CA ASN A 35 5.71 -4.88 -9.25
C ASN A 35 4.82 -4.80 -8.00
N ASP A 36 5.38 -4.55 -6.80
CA ASP A 36 4.60 -4.56 -5.56
C ASP A 36 3.69 -3.33 -5.43
N ALA A 37 4.16 -2.17 -5.91
CA ALA A 37 3.36 -0.95 -5.99
C ALA A 37 2.18 -1.10 -6.97
N ASP A 38 2.41 -1.70 -8.14
CA ASP A 38 1.35 -1.97 -9.13
C ASP A 38 0.32 -2.97 -8.58
N ARG A 39 0.78 -4.05 -7.95
CA ARG A 39 -0.10 -5.03 -7.30
C ARG A 39 -0.97 -4.38 -6.23
N LEU A 40 -0.39 -3.52 -5.40
CA LEU A 40 -1.14 -2.81 -4.36
C LEU A 40 -2.20 -1.90 -4.98
N ARG A 41 -1.85 -1.17 -6.03
CA ARG A 41 -2.78 -0.30 -6.76
C ARG A 41 -3.95 -1.10 -7.36
N LYS A 42 -3.67 -2.21 -8.05
CA LYS A 42 -4.70 -3.10 -8.61
C LYS A 42 -5.56 -3.74 -7.54
N TYR A 43 -4.97 -4.12 -6.41
CA TYR A 43 -5.70 -4.69 -5.28
C TYR A 43 -6.68 -3.66 -4.70
N LEU A 44 -6.23 -2.44 -4.41
CA LEU A 44 -7.09 -1.36 -3.90
C LEU A 44 -8.19 -0.98 -4.89
N ALA A 45 -7.88 -0.91 -6.19
CA ALA A 45 -8.86 -0.61 -7.23
C ALA A 45 -10.01 -1.64 -7.27
N ARG A 46 -9.75 -2.89 -6.90
CA ARG A 46 -10.76 -3.96 -6.80
C ARG A 46 -11.79 -3.71 -5.69
N PHE A 47 -11.47 -2.83 -4.73
CA PHE A 47 -12.36 -2.35 -3.67
C PHE A 47 -12.84 -0.91 -3.90
N GLY A 48 -12.54 -0.31 -5.06
CA GLY A 48 -12.86 1.09 -5.34
C GLY A 48 -12.00 2.10 -4.55
N LEU A 49 -10.86 1.67 -4.01
CA LEU A 49 -9.95 2.51 -3.25
C LEU A 49 -8.74 2.93 -4.10
N THR A 50 -8.22 4.13 -3.85
CA THR A 50 -6.99 4.64 -4.46
C THR A 50 -5.99 5.01 -3.39
N TRP A 51 -4.69 4.96 -3.72
CA TRP A 51 -3.63 5.41 -2.81
C TRP A 51 -3.85 6.85 -2.34
N GLU A 52 -4.22 7.73 -3.25
CA GLU A 52 -4.52 9.14 -2.95
C GLU A 52 -5.66 9.26 -1.94
N ALA A 53 -6.76 8.50 -2.10
CA ALA A 53 -7.85 8.49 -1.12
C ALA A 53 -7.41 8.00 0.27
N LEU A 54 -6.39 7.14 0.35
CA LEU A 54 -5.84 6.69 1.63
C LEU A 54 -4.92 7.74 2.28
N GLN A 55 -4.21 8.54 1.48
CA GLN A 55 -3.31 9.60 1.96
C GLN A 55 -4.05 10.90 2.30
N ASP A 56 -5.11 11.22 1.55
CA ASP A 56 -5.91 12.43 1.71
C ASP A 56 -6.59 12.51 3.09
N GLN A 57 -6.88 11.37 3.71
CA GLN A 57 -7.39 11.27 5.08
C GLN A 57 -6.43 11.79 6.17
N HIS A 58 -5.17 12.12 5.83
CA HIS A 58 -4.22 12.78 6.74
C HIS A 58 -4.24 14.31 6.60
N SER A 59 -4.88 14.85 5.55
CA SER A 59 -5.13 16.27 5.34
C SER A 59 -6.47 16.66 5.98
N SER A 60 -6.59 16.44 7.28
CA SER A 60 -7.59 17.10 8.11
C SER A 60 -6.84 17.79 9.22
N SER A 61 -6.41 19.02 8.94
CA SER A 61 -5.96 20.02 9.90
C SER A 61 -6.41 21.38 9.37
#